data_AF-A0A8S2SRB0-F1
#
_entry.id   AF-A0A8S2SRB0-F1
#
_cell.length_a   1.000
_cell.length_b   1.000
_cell.length_c   1.000
_cell.angle_alpha   90.00
_cell.angle_beta   90.00
_cell.angle_gamma   90.00
#
_symmetry.space_group_name_H-M   'P 1'
#
loop_
_entity.id
_entity.type
_entity.pdbx_description
1 polymer ?
#
loop_
_entity_poly.entity_id
_entity_poly.type
_entity_poly.pdbx_seq_one_letter_code
_entity_poly.pdbx_strand_id
1 'polypeptide(L)'
;QIYNDALLVAYFPFDTNGTLNDRSASVSPGSSSGTSITSGYIQEALLFSSVTNSFFQSACFPYFRRSLTFTLLLWVNPTTVSGGGTIVHVSSDQNGNGTLCFDMFGMTLNGTII
;
A
#
# COMPACT_ATOMS: atom_id res chain seq x y z
N GLN A 1 14.94 -2.72 18.81
CA GLN A 1 13.48 -2.66 18.60
C GLN A 1 12.95 -1.23 18.73
N ILE A 2 13.27 -0.50 19.82
CA ILE A 2 12.88 0.92 20.02
C ILE A 2 13.27 1.86 18.86
N TYR A 3 14.41 1.64 18.20
CA TYR A 3 14.86 2.50 17.08
C TYR A 3 14.07 2.29 15.78
N ASN A 4 13.60 1.06 15.49
CA ASN A 4 12.77 0.79 14.31
C ASN A 4 11.36 1.37 14.48
N ASP A 5 10.85 1.46 15.71
CA ASP A 5 9.57 2.12 16.01
C ASP A 5 9.65 3.65 15.89
N ALA A 6 10.83 4.25 16.09
CA ALA A 6 11.00 5.71 16.06
C ALA A 6 10.99 6.33 14.65
N LEU A 7 11.22 5.52 13.60
CA LEU A 7 11.27 5.96 12.20
C LEU A 7 10.19 5.33 11.31
N LEU A 8 9.31 4.51 11.89
CA LEU A 8 8.21 3.89 11.18
C LEU A 8 7.14 4.95 10.85
N VAL A 9 7.04 5.32 9.58
CA VAL A 9 6.10 6.36 9.12
C VAL A 9 4.69 5.81 8.94
N ALA A 10 4.58 4.53 8.58
CA ALA A 10 3.31 3.87 8.28
C ALA A 10 3.41 2.37 8.52
N TYR A 11 2.38 1.76 9.11
CA TYR A 11 2.28 0.32 9.28
C TYR A 11 0.83 -0.15 9.27
N PHE A 12 0.48 -0.92 8.23
CA PHE A 12 -0.86 -1.45 8.03
C PHE A 12 -0.83 -2.98 8.12
N PRO A 13 -1.28 -3.57 9.25
CA PRO A 13 -1.29 -5.03 9.41
C PRO A 13 -2.51 -5.70 8.78
N PHE A 14 -3.56 -4.94 8.44
CA PHE A 14 -4.81 -5.44 7.86
C PHE A 14 -5.56 -6.50 8.71
N ASP A 15 -5.54 -6.36 10.05
CA ASP A 15 -6.22 -7.31 10.95
C ASP A 15 -7.74 -7.02 11.14
N THR A 16 -8.52 -8.06 11.45
CA THR A 16 -9.98 -8.25 11.31
C THR A 16 -10.85 -7.37 12.19
N ASN A 17 -10.27 -6.60 13.10
CA ASN A 17 -10.99 -5.58 13.84
C ASN A 17 -11.29 -4.32 12.99
N GLY A 18 -11.38 -4.49 11.66
CA GLY A 18 -12.07 -3.58 10.75
C GLY A 18 -11.40 -2.23 10.55
N THR A 19 -10.14 -2.10 10.94
CA THR A 19 -9.44 -0.83 10.82
C THR A 19 -8.32 -0.95 9.80
N LEU A 20 -8.49 -0.27 8.67
CA LEU A 20 -7.40 0.12 7.76
C LEU A 20 -6.51 1.18 8.43
N ASN A 21 -6.29 1.06 9.74
CA ASN A 21 -5.59 2.06 10.52
C ASN A 21 -4.11 1.79 10.43
N ASP A 22 -3.39 2.87 10.22
CA ASP A 22 -1.97 2.92 10.47
C ASP A 22 -1.72 2.72 11.98
N ARG A 23 -0.93 1.69 12.31
CA ARG A 23 -0.45 1.40 13.66
C ARG A 23 0.92 2.02 13.95
N SER A 24 1.41 2.90 13.08
CA SER A 24 2.58 3.74 13.35
C SER A 24 2.24 4.92 14.26
N ALA A 25 3.24 5.76 14.56
CA ALA A 25 3.04 7.01 15.29
C ALA A 25 2.26 8.07 14.48
N SER A 26 2.17 7.94 13.15
CA SER A 26 1.46 8.90 12.29
C SER A 26 -0.07 8.73 12.34
N VAL A 27 -0.57 7.54 12.71
CA VAL A 27 -1.99 7.19 12.89
C VAL A 27 -2.89 7.68 11.74
N SER A 28 -2.38 7.60 10.50
CA SER A 28 -3.14 8.01 9.32
C SER A 28 -4.11 6.92 8.87
N PRO A 29 -5.42 7.20 8.74
CA PRO A 29 -6.36 6.20 8.29
C PRO A 29 -6.10 5.83 6.82
N GLY A 30 -6.28 4.56 6.50
CA GLY A 30 -6.36 4.06 5.13
C GLY A 30 -7.80 3.98 4.65
N SER A 31 -7.98 4.01 3.34
CA SER A 31 -9.21 3.67 2.65
C SER A 31 -8.94 2.65 1.56
N SER A 32 -9.93 1.83 1.24
CA SER A 32 -9.82 0.87 0.16
C SER A 32 -11.12 0.75 -0.60
N SER A 33 -11.02 0.21 -1.82
CA SER A 33 -12.15 -0.13 -2.66
C SER A 33 -11.87 -1.44 -3.37
N GLY A 34 -12.89 -2.29 -3.56
CA GLY A 34 -12.73 -3.58 -4.23
C GLY A 34 -11.80 -4.56 -3.52
N THR A 35 -11.72 -4.47 -2.18
CA THR A 35 -10.85 -5.32 -1.35
C THR A 35 -11.63 -6.06 -0.27
N SER A 36 -11.12 -7.21 0.18
CA SER A 36 -11.60 -7.94 1.36
C SER A 36 -10.43 -8.40 2.24
N ILE A 37 -10.68 -8.60 3.53
CA ILE A 37 -9.67 -9.22 4.42
C ILE A 37 -9.60 -10.72 4.14
N THR A 38 -8.39 -11.27 4.13
CA THR A 38 -8.11 -12.70 3.96
C THR A 38 -6.91 -13.12 4.80
N SER A 39 -6.56 -14.41 4.83
CA SER A 39 -5.32 -14.87 5.47
C SER A 39 -4.09 -14.38 4.71
N GLY A 40 -3.19 -13.72 5.44
CA GLY A 40 -1.95 -13.15 4.93
C GLY A 40 -0.73 -14.04 5.17
N TYR A 41 0.44 -13.53 4.78
CA TYR A 41 1.73 -14.16 5.14
C TYR A 41 1.93 -14.22 6.66
N ILE A 42 1.50 -13.18 7.37
CA ILE A 42 1.38 -13.12 8.82
C ILE A 42 -0.03 -12.64 9.12
N GLN A 43 -0.79 -13.41 9.91
CA GLN A 43 -2.20 -13.13 10.24
C GLN A 43 -3.06 -12.90 8.99
N GLU A 44 -3.29 -11.64 8.62
CA GLU A 44 -4.26 -11.23 7.63
C GLU A 44 -3.65 -10.29 6.57
N ALA A 45 -4.37 -10.15 5.46
CA ALA A 45 -3.97 -9.33 4.33
C ALA A 45 -5.19 -8.76 3.61
N LEU A 46 -4.98 -7.72 2.81
CA LEU A 46 -5.96 -7.27 1.83
C LEU A 46 -5.87 -8.12 0.56
N LEU A 47 -6.98 -8.78 0.25
CA LEU A 47 -7.22 -9.39 -1.05
C LEU A 47 -7.83 -8.35 -1.99
N PHE A 48 -7.20 -8.15 -3.13
CA PHE A 48 -7.68 -7.31 -4.23
C PHE A 48 -8.44 -8.21 -5.22
N SER A 49 -9.78 -8.19 -5.17
CA SER A 49 -10.63 -9.15 -5.89
C SER A 49 -11.39 -8.55 -7.07
N SER A 50 -11.40 -7.22 -7.21
CA SER A 50 -12.04 -6.51 -8.32
C SER A 50 -11.07 -6.31 -9.50
N VAL A 51 -11.50 -6.69 -10.70
CA VAL A 51 -10.69 -6.57 -11.94
C VAL A 51 -10.69 -5.16 -12.55
N THR A 52 -11.62 -4.28 -12.15
CA THR A 52 -11.77 -2.95 -12.75
C THR A 52 -11.36 -1.81 -11.83
N ASN A 53 -11.47 -1.98 -10.51
CA ASN A 53 -11.06 -0.97 -9.54
C ASN A 53 -10.86 -1.62 -8.16
N SER A 54 -9.60 -1.95 -7.84
CA SER A 54 -9.20 -2.44 -6.53
C SER A 54 -7.97 -1.67 -6.05
N PHE A 55 -8.07 -0.98 -4.93
CA PHE A 55 -6.94 -0.24 -4.37
C PHE A 55 -7.04 -0.15 -2.85
N PHE A 56 -5.88 0.06 -2.25
CA PHE A 56 -5.72 0.57 -0.90
C PHE A 56 -4.93 1.87 -1.01
N GLN A 57 -5.34 2.88 -0.28
CA GLN A 57 -4.63 4.14 -0.21
C GLN A 57 -4.60 4.66 1.22
N SER A 58 -3.56 5.40 1.53
CA SER A 58 -3.46 6.20 2.74
C SER A 58 -2.70 7.47 2.41
N ALA A 59 -2.95 8.52 3.18
CA ALA A 59 -2.45 9.85 2.95
C ALA A 59 -1.64 10.33 4.15
N CYS A 60 -1.20 11.58 4.09
CA CYS A 60 -0.55 12.26 5.21
C CYS A 60 0.80 11.68 5.65
N PHE A 61 1.49 10.96 4.77
CA PHE A 61 2.90 10.62 5.01
C PHE A 61 3.73 11.90 4.86
N PRO A 62 4.28 12.46 5.96
CA PRO A 62 5.17 13.58 5.84
C PRO A 62 6.37 13.10 5.00
N TYR A 63 6.80 13.91 4.02
CA TYR A 63 8.09 13.79 3.30
C TYR A 63 8.18 13.25 1.88
N PHE A 64 7.10 13.01 1.13
CA PHE A 64 7.26 12.84 -0.33
C PHE A 64 7.60 14.15 -1.07
N ARG A 65 7.53 15.31 -0.39
CA ARG A 65 7.56 16.63 -1.03
C ARG A 65 8.92 17.34 -1.16
N ARG A 66 10.07 16.80 -0.70
CA ARG A 66 11.43 17.32 -1.05
C ARG A 66 12.58 16.56 -0.34
N SER A 67 13.10 15.50 -0.97
CA SER A 67 14.48 15.00 -0.77
C SER A 67 14.80 14.09 0.44
N LEU A 68 13.83 13.37 1.01
CA LEU A 68 14.16 12.30 1.97
C LEU A 68 14.13 10.92 1.31
N THR A 69 15.14 10.11 1.61
CA THR A 69 15.17 8.70 1.28
C THR A 69 14.26 7.93 2.23
N PHE A 70 13.48 7.00 1.70
CA PHE A 70 12.61 6.13 2.46
C PHE A 70 12.79 4.68 2.00
N THR A 71 12.35 3.76 2.84
CA THR A 71 12.28 2.33 2.53
C THR A 71 10.83 1.89 2.63
N LEU A 72 10.39 1.03 1.71
CA LEU A 72 9.09 0.39 1.75
C LEU A 72 9.29 -1.11 1.86
N LEU A 73 8.54 -1.75 2.76
CA LEU A 73 8.51 -3.20 2.95
C LEU A 73 7.06 -3.67 2.86
N LEU A 74 6.81 -4.65 1.99
CA LEU A 74 5.50 -5.27 1.85
C LEU A 74 5.62 -6.75 1.49
N TRP A 75 4.59 -7.53 1.80
CA TRP A 75 4.41 -8.90 1.32
C TRP A 75 3.32 -8.90 0.24
N VAL A 76 3.63 -9.46 -0.94
CA VAL A 76 2.67 -9.57 -2.05
C VAL A 76 2.60 -11.03 -2.49
N ASN A 77 1.39 -11.53 -2.67
CA ASN A 77 1.14 -12.87 -3.21
C ASN A 77 0.19 -12.79 -4.42
N PRO A 78 0.70 -12.61 -5.65
CA PRO A 78 -0.12 -12.57 -6.84
C PRO A 78 -0.71 -13.96 -7.13
N THR A 79 -2.02 -14.12 -6.97
CA THR A 79 -2.71 -15.39 -7.27
C THR A 79 -3.10 -15.50 -8.73
N THR A 80 -3.45 -14.37 -9.35
CA THR A 80 -3.72 -14.21 -10.78
C THR A 80 -3.29 -12.82 -11.22
N VAL A 81 -2.45 -12.74 -12.26
CA VAL A 81 -2.07 -11.47 -12.88
C VAL A 81 -2.62 -11.48 -14.30
N SER A 82 -3.57 -10.60 -14.57
CA SER A 82 -4.18 -10.40 -15.88
C SER A 82 -4.14 -8.91 -16.18
N GLY A 83 -3.44 -8.50 -17.23
CA GLY A 83 -3.34 -7.08 -17.59
C GLY A 83 -2.17 -6.34 -16.94
N GLY A 84 -1.35 -7.02 -16.13
CA GLY A 84 -0.31 -6.37 -15.32
C GLY A 84 -0.93 -5.53 -14.19
N GLY A 85 -0.21 -4.51 -13.72
CA GLY A 85 -0.77 -3.51 -12.81
C GLY A 85 0.26 -2.88 -11.91
N THR A 86 -0.19 -1.93 -11.09
CA THR A 86 0.65 -1.25 -10.10
C THR A 86 0.56 -1.96 -8.76
N ILE A 87 1.72 -2.22 -8.13
CA ILE A 87 1.80 -2.70 -6.75
C ILE A 87 1.84 -1.50 -5.80
N VAL A 88 2.69 -0.50 -6.09
CA VAL A 88 2.82 0.72 -5.30
C VAL A 88 2.81 1.93 -6.21
N HIS A 89 1.89 2.85 -5.93
CA HIS A 89 1.75 4.14 -6.58
C HIS A 89 2.00 5.26 -5.55
N VAL A 90 2.71 6.31 -5.93
CA VAL A 90 2.77 7.57 -5.16
C VAL A 90 2.20 8.71 -5.96
N SER A 91 1.30 9.46 -5.30
CA SER A 91 0.63 10.62 -5.86
C SER A 91 0.63 11.81 -4.89
N SER A 92 0.53 13.03 -5.42
CA SER A 92 0.47 14.25 -4.61
C SER A 92 -0.92 14.52 -4.04
N ASP A 93 -1.94 13.90 -4.63
CA ASP A 93 -3.35 14.04 -4.28
C ASP A 93 -3.91 12.70 -3.77
N GLN A 94 -4.99 12.73 -2.98
CA GLN A 94 -5.51 11.55 -2.26
C GLN A 94 -6.33 10.57 -3.11
N ASN A 95 -6.26 10.68 -4.43
CA ASN A 95 -7.08 9.92 -5.38
C ASN A 95 -6.24 9.31 -6.50
N GLY A 96 -4.94 9.15 -6.29
CA GLY A 96 -4.04 8.65 -7.32
C GLY A 96 -3.86 9.62 -8.49
N ASN A 97 -3.77 10.92 -8.21
CA ASN A 97 -3.63 11.97 -9.22
C ASN A 97 -2.68 13.10 -8.74
N GLY A 98 -2.48 14.10 -9.59
CA GLY A 98 -1.75 15.32 -9.27
C GLY A 98 -0.42 15.44 -10.03
N THR A 99 0.39 16.43 -9.64
CA THR A 99 1.62 16.78 -10.37
C THR A 99 2.75 15.76 -10.17
N LEU A 100 2.77 15.08 -9.01
CA LEU A 100 3.59 13.90 -8.80
C LEU A 100 2.64 12.72 -8.77
N CYS A 101 2.75 11.81 -9.73
CA CYS A 101 1.87 10.66 -9.90
C CYS A 101 2.63 9.60 -10.69
N PHE A 102 3.21 8.61 -10.02
CA PHE A 102 4.05 7.61 -10.68
C PHE A 102 4.08 6.29 -9.90
N ASP A 103 4.14 5.20 -10.65
CA ASP A 103 4.30 3.85 -10.11
C ASP A 103 5.75 3.68 -9.61
N MET A 104 5.90 3.17 -8.40
CA MET A 104 7.20 2.77 -7.83
C MET A 104 7.54 1.32 -8.12
N PHE A 105 6.51 0.47 -8.09
CA PHE A 105 6.61 -0.95 -8.37
C PHE A 105 5.37 -1.40 -9.13
N GLY A 106 5.59 -2.13 -10.21
CA GLY A 106 4.52 -2.69 -11.01
C GLY A 106 4.73 -4.18 -11.29
N MET A 107 3.75 -4.74 -11.99
CA MET A 107 3.81 -6.07 -12.56
C MET A 107 3.56 -5.98 -14.07
N THR A 108 4.36 -6.71 -14.83
CA THR A 108 4.10 -6.91 -16.26
C THR A 108 2.85 -7.77 -16.45
N LEU A 109 2.38 -7.84 -17.69
CA LEU A 109 1.30 -8.73 -18.14
C LEU A 109 1.56 -10.21 -17.78
N ASN A 110 2.83 -10.59 -17.65
CA ASN A 110 3.25 -11.96 -17.33
C ASN A 110 3.59 -12.16 -15.85
N GLY A 111 3.28 -11.19 -14.99
CA GLY A 111 3.50 -11.27 -13.54
C GLY A 111 4.96 -11.04 -13.10
N THR A 112 5.82 -10.50 -13.96
CA THR A 112 7.18 -10.09 -13.57
C THR A 112 7.15 -8.74 -12.86
N ILE A 113 7.89 -8.58 -11.77
CA ILE A 113 8.01 -7.29 -11.08
C ILE A 113 8.92 -6.35 -11.88
N ILE A 114 8.48 -5.10 -12.06
CA ILE A 114 9.20 -4.02 -12.75
C ILE A 114 9.18 -2.72 -11.95
#